data_AF-A0A7U9NKH0-F1
#
_entry.id   AF-A0A7U9NKH0-F1
#
_cell.length_a   1.000
_cell.length_b   1.000
_cell.length_c   1.000
_cell.angle_alpha   90.00
_cell.angle_beta   90.00
_cell.angle_gamma   90.00
#
_symmetry.space_group_name_H-M   'P 1'
#
loop_
_entity.id
_entity.type
_entity.pdbx_description
1 polymer ?
#
loop_
_entity_poly.entity_id
_entity_poly.type
_entity_poly.pdbx_seq_one_letter_code
_entity_poly.pdbx_strand_id
1 'polypeptide(L)'
;MESKRYCLRHPYFSIKTQNDCSFGGSQTWSASRMMRKYGCGVVGMADVLLYLGLHQTSCETDLLYGMLREDGFLSYPRYERYLIKMRRRYLSVIPGFGVPGFFLPMAMNRYFRHYRIDLRAAWCLRPGKILPRIEEMLRQDIPVILAIGPNFPMFWGRRRVPFYRKENGEYLYATETKAHFVVVTGMMDGYLQISSWGKEYYLPWAEYQKYVKKYSTCLTSNICRIRPKRRWRRAGEKA
;
A
#
# COMPACT_ATOMS: atom_id res chain seq x y z
N MET A 1 -19.85 -16.54 -13.80
CA MET A 1 -18.44 -16.46 -13.38
C MET A 1 -18.44 -16.02 -11.93
N GLU A 2 -18.17 -16.91 -10.99
CA GLU A 2 -18.20 -16.58 -9.55
C GLU A 2 -17.30 -15.37 -9.25
N SER A 3 -17.88 -14.36 -8.59
CA SER A 3 -17.13 -13.17 -8.17
C SER A 3 -16.16 -13.58 -7.06
N LYS A 4 -14.88 -13.76 -7.40
CA LYS A 4 -13.88 -14.15 -6.42
C LYS A 4 -13.56 -12.96 -5.50
N ARG A 5 -13.95 -13.10 -4.24
CA ARG A 5 -13.66 -12.14 -3.17
C ARG A 5 -12.34 -12.49 -2.49
N TYR A 6 -11.43 -11.53 -2.41
CA TYR A 6 -10.21 -11.64 -1.60
C TYR A 6 -10.14 -10.46 -0.66
N CYS A 7 -10.05 -10.73 0.64
CA CYS A 7 -9.90 -9.70 1.66
C CYS A 7 -8.76 -10.11 2.60
N LEU A 8 -8.21 -9.12 3.29
CA LEU A 8 -7.39 -9.38 4.46
C LEU A 8 -8.18 -10.19 5.50
N ARG A 9 -7.47 -11.03 6.26
CA ARG A 9 -8.03 -11.89 7.32
C ARG A 9 -8.43 -11.06 8.54
N HIS A 10 -7.63 -10.05 8.86
CA HIS A 10 -7.92 -9.10 9.92
C HIS A 10 -8.42 -7.77 9.34
N PRO A 11 -9.36 -7.08 10.03
CA PRO A 11 -9.78 -5.73 9.66
C PRO A 11 -8.58 -4.82 9.45
N TYR A 12 -8.65 -3.97 8.43
CA TYR A 12 -7.62 -2.96 8.23
C TYR A 12 -7.71 -1.92 9.36
N PHE A 13 -6.56 -1.42 9.81
CA PHE A 13 -6.51 -0.60 11.01
C PHE A 13 -7.09 0.81 10.79
N SER A 14 -7.57 1.40 11.89
CA SER A 14 -8.06 2.77 11.94
C SER A 14 -7.20 3.62 12.87
N ILE A 15 -6.83 4.82 12.41
CA ILE A 15 -6.13 5.82 13.23
C ILE A 15 -7.15 6.84 13.71
N LYS A 16 -7.24 7.01 15.02
CA LYS A 16 -8.13 7.99 15.64
C LYS A 16 -7.51 9.37 15.55
N THR A 17 -8.10 10.21 14.71
CA THR A 17 -7.76 11.64 14.62
C THR A 17 -8.67 12.44 15.55
N GLN A 18 -8.46 13.75 15.67
CA GLN A 18 -9.31 14.60 16.52
C GLN A 18 -10.78 14.60 16.09
N ASN A 19 -11.06 14.39 14.80
CA ASN A 19 -12.38 14.62 14.21
C ASN A 19 -13.06 13.34 13.72
N ASP A 20 -12.31 12.24 13.51
CA ASP A 20 -12.85 11.01 12.93
C ASP A 20 -11.88 9.82 13.07
N CYS A 21 -12.37 8.62 12.79
CA CYS A 21 -11.59 7.42 12.57
C CYS A 21 -11.26 7.26 11.09
N SER A 22 -9.97 7.07 10.78
CA SER A 22 -9.51 6.89 9.41
C SER A 22 -9.56 5.42 8.97
N PHE A 23 -9.45 5.21 7.66
CA PHE A 23 -9.12 3.92 7.08
C PHE A 23 -7.67 3.99 6.57
N GLY A 24 -6.72 3.45 7.35
CA GLY A 24 -5.29 3.60 7.10
C GLY A 24 -4.75 5.03 7.28
N GLY A 25 -3.51 5.23 6.83
CA GLY A 25 -2.82 6.50 6.94
C GLY A 25 -3.17 7.54 5.88
N SER A 26 -2.87 8.82 6.17
CA SER A 26 -2.84 9.89 5.18
C SER A 26 -1.57 10.71 5.25
N GLN A 27 -0.97 10.99 4.09
CA GLN A 27 0.14 11.93 4.02
C GLN A 27 -0.31 13.38 4.23
N THR A 28 -1.61 13.67 4.07
CA THR A 28 -2.16 15.03 4.20
C THR A 28 -2.14 15.56 5.63
N TRP A 29 -2.07 14.69 6.63
CA TRP A 29 -2.02 15.07 8.04
C TRP A 29 -0.67 15.65 8.47
N SER A 30 0.40 15.39 7.72
CA SER A 30 1.74 15.83 8.08
C SER A 30 1.89 17.36 8.04
N ALA A 31 2.55 17.94 9.05
CA ALA A 31 2.95 19.35 9.06
C ALA A 31 3.91 19.74 7.91
N SER A 32 4.72 18.79 7.40
CA SER A 32 5.63 19.02 6.27
C SER A 32 4.89 19.08 4.92
N ARG A 33 5.01 20.20 4.19
CA ARG A 33 4.44 20.38 2.84
C ARG A 33 4.91 19.31 1.86
N MET A 34 6.18 18.91 1.94
CA MET A 34 6.75 17.87 1.09
C MET A 34 6.06 16.52 1.32
N MET A 35 5.83 16.14 2.58
CA MET A 35 5.09 14.91 2.89
C MET A 35 3.64 14.99 2.42
N ARG A 36 2.94 16.12 2.63
CA ARG A 36 1.56 16.27 2.15
C ARG A 36 1.42 16.06 0.65
N LYS A 37 2.38 16.58 -0.13
CA LYS A 37 2.32 16.52 -1.59
C LYS A 37 2.88 15.22 -2.18
N TYR A 38 3.90 14.64 -1.55
CA TYR A 38 4.73 13.59 -2.17
C TYR A 38 4.97 12.36 -1.28
N GLY A 39 4.33 12.29 -0.10
CA GLY A 39 4.56 11.26 0.92
C GLY A 39 3.71 10.01 0.81
N CYS A 40 2.88 9.84 -0.23
CA CYS A 40 1.99 8.68 -0.35
C CYS A 40 2.74 7.34 -0.39
N GLY A 41 3.95 7.29 -0.97
CA GLY A 41 4.80 6.09 -0.93
C GLY A 41 5.30 5.75 0.48
N VAL A 42 5.61 6.76 1.31
CA VAL A 42 5.99 6.55 2.71
C VAL A 42 4.81 6.03 3.51
N VAL A 43 3.63 6.62 3.35
CA VAL A 43 2.41 6.17 4.00
C VAL A 43 2.08 4.75 3.58
N GLY A 44 2.04 4.44 2.27
CA GLY A 44 1.74 3.09 1.81
C GLY A 44 2.73 2.03 2.30
N MET A 45 4.03 2.35 2.35
CA MET A 45 5.03 1.45 2.94
C MET A 45 4.82 1.24 4.44
N ALA A 46 4.62 2.34 5.17
CA ALA A 46 4.43 2.33 6.62
C ALA A 46 3.16 1.56 7.01
N ASP A 47 2.06 1.81 6.32
CA ASP A 47 0.77 1.14 6.50
C ASP A 47 0.88 -0.38 6.33
N VAL A 48 1.51 -0.84 5.25
CA VAL A 48 1.68 -2.29 5.02
C VAL A 48 2.55 -2.92 6.10
N LEU A 49 3.65 -2.29 6.50
CA LEU A 49 4.53 -2.82 7.54
C LEU A 49 3.87 -2.83 8.93
N LEU A 50 3.07 -1.81 9.22
CA LEU A 50 2.28 -1.71 10.43
C LEU A 50 1.23 -2.82 10.49
N TYR A 51 0.47 -3.03 9.41
CA TYR A 51 -0.48 -4.12 9.33
C TYR A 51 0.20 -5.49 9.57
N LEU A 52 1.32 -5.74 8.87
CA LEU A 52 2.06 -6.99 9.01
C LEU A 52 2.53 -7.22 10.45
N GLY A 53 3.09 -6.20 11.11
CA GLY A 53 3.58 -6.37 12.47
C GLY A 53 2.51 -6.35 13.56
N LEU A 54 1.28 -5.89 13.27
CA LEU A 54 0.13 -6.04 14.17
C LEU A 54 -0.49 -7.44 14.12
N HIS A 55 -0.38 -8.15 12.99
CA HIS A 55 -1.12 -9.38 12.75
C HIS A 55 -0.23 -10.61 12.49
N GLN A 56 1.08 -10.43 12.30
CA GLN A 56 2.04 -11.51 12.09
C GLN A 56 3.19 -11.34 13.07
N THR A 57 3.29 -12.25 14.05
CA THR A 57 4.33 -12.23 15.09
C THR A 57 5.75 -12.21 14.51
N SER A 58 5.97 -12.86 13.35
CA SER A 58 7.26 -12.82 12.64
C SER A 58 7.64 -11.46 12.03
N CYS A 59 6.71 -10.50 12.05
CA CYS A 59 6.87 -9.16 11.49
C CYS A 59 6.79 -8.06 12.57
N GLU A 60 6.57 -8.43 13.83
CA GLU A 60 6.50 -7.49 14.95
C GLU A 60 7.85 -6.81 15.18
N THR A 61 7.84 -5.51 15.49
CA THR A 61 9.06 -4.73 15.73
C THR A 61 8.88 -3.75 16.88
N ASP A 62 9.99 -3.31 17.46
CA ASP A 62 10.04 -2.29 18.51
C ASP A 62 9.33 -0.98 18.14
N LEU A 63 9.26 -0.65 16.85
CA LEU A 63 8.54 0.53 16.35
C LEU A 63 7.03 0.47 16.56
N LEU A 64 6.47 -0.72 16.74
CA LEU A 64 5.04 -0.94 16.85
C LEU A 64 4.56 -0.97 18.31
N TYR A 65 5.49 -0.94 19.26
CA TYR A 65 5.17 -1.03 20.68
C TYR A 65 4.21 0.08 21.13
N GLY A 66 3.06 -0.34 21.64
CA GLY A 66 1.96 0.53 22.08
C GLY A 66 1.36 1.41 20.97
N MET A 67 1.48 1.02 19.69
CA MET A 67 0.78 1.70 18.60
C MET A 67 -0.74 1.58 18.77
N LEU A 68 -1.20 0.37 19.13
CA LEU A 68 -2.59 0.05 19.42
C LEU A 68 -2.98 0.53 20.81
N ARG A 69 -4.11 1.22 20.90
CA ARG A 69 -4.73 1.63 22.16
C ARG A 69 -5.70 0.56 22.65
N GLU A 70 -6.12 0.68 23.91
CA GLU A 70 -7.16 -0.18 24.52
C GLU A 70 -8.49 -0.12 23.76
N ASP A 71 -8.82 1.00 23.11
CA ASP A 71 -10.02 1.17 22.29
C ASP A 71 -9.92 0.53 20.89
N GLY A 72 -8.83 -0.19 20.59
CA GLY A 72 -8.60 -0.86 19.32
C GLY A 72 -8.16 0.07 18.17
N PHE A 73 -8.04 1.37 18.42
CA PHE A 73 -7.57 2.34 17.43
C PHE A 73 -6.08 2.64 17.58
N LEU A 74 -5.46 3.04 16.48
CA LEU A 74 -4.09 3.56 16.51
C LEU A 74 -4.05 5.02 16.96
N SER A 75 -3.05 5.34 17.78
CA SER A 75 -2.80 6.70 18.24
C SER A 75 -2.18 7.57 17.13
N TYR A 76 -2.85 8.66 16.72
CA TYR A 76 -2.33 9.58 15.70
C TYR A 76 -0.92 10.13 16.02
N PRO A 77 -0.61 10.65 17.23
CA PRO A 77 0.74 11.12 17.54
C PRO A 77 1.82 10.03 17.45
N ARG A 78 1.49 8.77 17.80
CA ARG A 78 2.44 7.65 17.66
C ARG A 78 2.64 7.30 16.18
N TYR A 79 1.55 7.26 15.42
CA TYR A 79 1.58 7.04 13.98
C TYR A 79 2.39 8.10 13.23
N GLU A 80 2.24 9.38 13.58
CA GLU A 80 3.03 10.46 12.98
C GLU A 80 4.54 10.28 13.25
N ARG A 81 4.92 9.97 14.50
CA ARG A 81 6.32 9.65 14.84
C ARG A 81 6.83 8.45 14.07
N TYR A 82 6.01 7.42 13.90
CA TYR A 82 6.33 6.26 13.08
C TYR A 82 6.60 6.65 11.62
N LEU A 83 5.73 7.43 10.99
CA LEU A 83 5.95 7.94 9.62
C LEU A 83 7.25 8.73 9.47
N ILE A 84 7.57 9.60 10.44
CA ILE A 84 8.82 10.37 10.43
C ILE A 84 10.03 9.44 10.48
N LYS A 85 10.01 8.40 11.32
CA LYS A 85 11.07 7.38 11.39
C LYS A 85 11.18 6.61 10.06
N MET A 86 10.05 6.19 9.49
CA MET A 86 10.02 5.45 8.22
C MET A 86 10.64 6.25 7.08
N ARG A 87 10.26 7.52 6.95
CA ARG A 87 10.84 8.43 5.95
C ARG A 87 12.34 8.61 6.15
N ARG A 88 12.77 8.96 7.38
CA ARG A 88 14.17 9.31 7.65
C ARG A 88 15.12 8.12 7.51
N ARG A 89 14.67 6.91 7.88
CA ARG A 89 15.53 5.73 7.97
C ARG A 89 15.49 4.84 6.72
N TYR A 90 14.35 4.75 6.05
CA TYR A 90 14.15 3.76 4.99
C TYR A 90 13.76 4.36 3.64
N LEU A 91 12.90 5.38 3.60
CA LEU A 91 12.30 5.84 2.36
C LEU A 91 12.23 7.37 2.26
N SER A 92 13.30 7.95 1.70
CA SER A 92 13.36 9.39 1.43
C SER A 92 12.37 9.80 0.34
N VAL A 93 11.80 11.00 0.49
CA VAL A 93 10.89 11.62 -0.47
C VAL A 93 11.67 12.63 -1.29
N ILE A 94 11.61 12.53 -2.62
CA ILE A 94 12.28 13.46 -3.54
C ILE A 94 11.32 14.62 -3.85
N PRO A 95 11.70 15.90 -3.64
CA PRO A 95 10.87 17.03 -4.02
C PRO A 95 10.49 16.99 -5.51
N GLY A 96 9.21 17.22 -5.83
CA GLY A 96 8.70 17.23 -7.21
C GLY A 96 8.36 15.85 -7.77
N PHE A 97 9.07 14.80 -7.37
CA PHE A 97 8.92 13.43 -7.89
C PHE A 97 8.27 12.45 -6.90
N GLY A 98 8.36 12.73 -5.60
CA GLY A 98 7.96 11.81 -4.55
C GLY A 98 8.84 10.59 -4.43
N VAL A 99 8.22 9.41 -4.29
CA VAL A 99 8.92 8.13 -4.16
C VAL A 99 8.89 7.41 -5.51
N PRO A 100 10.03 7.20 -6.19
CA PRO A 100 10.07 6.33 -7.37
C PRO A 100 9.62 4.91 -7.02
N GLY A 101 8.82 4.26 -7.87
CA GLY A 101 8.25 2.94 -7.58
C GLY A 101 9.28 1.89 -7.15
N PHE A 102 10.43 1.84 -7.83
CA PHE A 102 11.51 0.89 -7.52
C PHE A 102 12.24 1.16 -6.20
N PHE A 103 12.10 2.35 -5.59
CA PHE A 103 12.63 2.65 -4.26
C PHE A 103 11.85 1.94 -3.15
N LEU A 104 10.54 1.70 -3.35
CA LEU A 104 9.72 0.98 -2.37
C LEU A 104 10.28 -0.41 -2.00
N PRO A 105 10.48 -1.35 -2.95
CA PRO A 105 11.00 -2.66 -2.59
C PRO A 105 12.43 -2.60 -2.03
N MET A 106 13.25 -1.63 -2.43
CA MET A 106 14.58 -1.44 -1.82
C MET A 106 14.46 -1.07 -0.34
N ALA A 107 13.61 -0.09 -0.02
CA ALA A 107 13.36 0.34 1.35
C ALA A 107 12.70 -0.76 2.19
N MET A 108 11.72 -1.48 1.66
CA MET A 108 11.09 -2.62 2.34
C MET A 108 12.10 -3.74 2.63
N ASN A 109 12.95 -4.10 1.67
CA ASN A 109 13.99 -5.11 1.89
C ASN A 109 15.03 -4.66 2.92
N ARG A 110 15.36 -3.36 2.97
CA ARG A 110 16.22 -2.79 4.02
C ARG A 110 15.56 -2.91 5.40
N TYR A 111 14.26 -2.62 5.50
CA TYR A 111 13.47 -2.80 6.72
C TYR A 111 13.44 -4.28 7.15
N PHE A 112 13.09 -5.19 6.24
CA PHE A 112 13.05 -6.63 6.51
C PHE A 112 14.41 -7.18 6.96
N ARG A 113 15.51 -6.72 6.36
CA ARG A 113 16.86 -7.10 6.80
C ARG A 113 17.16 -6.57 8.20
N HIS A 114 16.82 -5.32 8.48
CA HIS A 114 17.08 -4.70 9.79
C HIS A 114 16.39 -5.45 10.93
N TYR A 115 15.14 -5.88 10.71
CA TYR A 115 14.33 -6.59 11.69
C TYR A 115 14.34 -8.12 11.53
N ARG A 116 15.21 -8.67 10.68
CA ARG A 116 15.34 -10.11 10.41
C ARG A 116 14.02 -10.79 10.00
N ILE A 117 13.15 -10.05 9.31
CA ILE A 117 11.87 -10.54 8.78
C ILE A 117 12.11 -11.41 7.55
N ASP A 118 11.47 -12.58 7.50
CA ASP A 118 11.61 -13.58 6.42
C ASP A 118 10.75 -13.28 5.18
N LEU A 119 10.63 -12.00 4.84
CA LEU A 119 9.92 -11.49 3.66
C LEU A 119 10.88 -10.84 2.65
N ARG A 120 10.45 -10.78 1.39
CA ARG A 120 11.15 -10.09 0.30
C ARG A 120 10.17 -9.27 -0.52
N ALA A 121 10.51 -8.02 -0.76
CA ALA A 121 9.81 -7.13 -1.67
C ALA A 121 10.47 -7.09 -3.06
N ALA A 122 9.69 -6.93 -4.11
CA ALA A 122 10.15 -6.71 -5.47
C ALA A 122 9.17 -5.83 -6.24
N TRP A 123 9.68 -4.99 -7.14
CA TRP A 123 8.84 -4.26 -8.09
C TRP A 123 8.31 -5.27 -9.11
N CYS A 124 7.00 -5.40 -9.21
CA CYS A 124 6.41 -6.17 -10.30
C CYS A 124 6.68 -5.40 -11.61
N LEU A 125 7.01 -6.10 -12.71
CA LEU A 125 7.33 -5.47 -14.01
C LEU A 125 6.46 -5.99 -15.15
N ARG A 126 5.53 -6.94 -14.89
CA ARG A 126 4.72 -7.59 -15.93
C ARG A 126 3.23 -7.26 -15.72
N PRO A 127 2.58 -6.52 -16.63
CA PRO A 127 1.18 -6.10 -16.46
C PRO A 127 0.21 -7.27 -16.24
N GLY A 128 0.32 -8.35 -17.03
CA GLY A 128 -0.53 -9.54 -16.89
C GLY A 128 -0.28 -10.36 -15.61
N LYS A 129 0.66 -9.94 -14.76
CA LYS A 129 0.91 -10.56 -13.45
C LYS A 129 0.48 -9.67 -12.29
N ILE A 130 -0.01 -8.45 -12.51
CA ILE A 130 -0.39 -7.54 -11.41
C ILE A 130 -1.58 -8.11 -10.64
N LEU A 131 -2.72 -8.36 -11.30
CA LEU A 131 -3.94 -8.86 -10.61
C LEU A 131 -3.70 -10.20 -9.89
N PRO A 132 -3.12 -11.25 -10.52
CA PRO A 132 -2.86 -12.51 -9.81
C PRO A 132 -1.93 -12.37 -8.61
N ARG A 133 -1.01 -11.38 -8.62
CA ARG A 133 -0.11 -11.09 -7.49
C ARG A 133 -0.80 -10.31 -6.38
N ILE A 134 -1.74 -9.42 -6.73
CA ILE A 134 -2.61 -8.79 -5.73
C ILE A 134 -3.40 -9.88 -5.01
N GLU A 135 -4.04 -10.79 -5.75
CA GLU A 135 -4.77 -11.92 -5.17
C GLU A 135 -3.87 -12.81 -4.29
N GLU A 136 -2.67 -13.14 -4.75
CA GLU A 136 -1.70 -13.95 -3.99
C GLU A 136 -1.36 -13.28 -2.65
N MET A 137 -1.06 -11.99 -2.66
CA MET A 137 -0.73 -11.24 -1.44
C MET A 137 -1.91 -11.14 -0.48
N LEU A 138 -3.11 -10.84 -0.98
CA LEU A 138 -4.32 -10.79 -0.15
C LEU A 138 -4.65 -12.16 0.50
N ARG A 139 -4.49 -13.28 -0.24
CA ARG A 139 -4.65 -14.64 0.35
C ARG A 139 -3.63 -14.93 1.45
N GLN A 140 -2.44 -14.34 1.34
CA GLN A 140 -1.36 -14.43 2.33
C GLN A 140 -1.51 -13.40 3.46
N ASP A 141 -2.63 -12.66 3.50
CA ASP A 141 -2.89 -11.63 4.50
C ASP A 141 -1.87 -10.49 4.46
N ILE A 142 -1.51 -10.07 3.23
CA ILE A 142 -0.55 -8.99 2.97
C ILE A 142 -1.25 -7.91 2.14
N PRO A 143 -1.44 -6.69 2.68
CA PRO A 143 -1.97 -5.58 1.89
C PRO A 143 -0.97 -5.16 0.82
N VAL A 144 -1.47 -4.62 -0.30
CA VAL A 144 -0.66 -4.42 -1.51
C VAL A 144 -0.46 -2.94 -1.81
N ILE A 145 0.78 -2.48 -1.86
CA ILE A 145 1.07 -1.13 -2.35
C ILE A 145 0.90 -1.12 -3.87
N LEU A 146 -0.09 -0.40 -4.35
CA LEU A 146 -0.38 -0.17 -5.77
C LEU A 146 0.02 1.24 -6.17
N ALA A 147 0.79 1.36 -7.24
CA ALA A 147 1.12 2.62 -7.87
C ALA A 147 0.19 2.91 -9.06
N ILE A 148 -0.34 4.12 -9.05
CA ILE A 148 -0.98 4.76 -10.18
C ILE A 148 0.06 5.74 -10.74
N GLY A 149 0.73 5.34 -11.82
CA GLY A 149 1.81 6.11 -12.41
C GLY A 149 1.35 7.46 -12.99
N PRO A 150 2.29 8.36 -13.32
CA PRO A 150 1.99 9.58 -14.07
C PRO A 150 1.52 9.24 -15.49
N ASN A 151 1.07 10.26 -16.22
CA ASN A 151 0.78 10.10 -17.63
C ASN A 151 2.10 9.84 -18.40
N PHE A 152 2.11 8.96 -19.40
CA PHE A 152 3.28 8.62 -20.21
C PHE A 152 2.85 8.28 -21.65
N PRO A 153 3.59 8.71 -22.70
CA PRO A 153 4.82 9.51 -22.68
C PRO A 153 4.61 10.99 -22.35
N MET A 154 3.36 11.48 -22.42
CA MET A 154 3.03 12.87 -22.11
C MET A 154 2.86 13.08 -20.60
N PHE A 155 3.95 13.39 -19.90
CA PHE A 155 3.95 13.61 -18.44
C PHE A 155 3.00 14.73 -17.96
N TRP A 156 2.72 15.70 -18.84
CA TRP A 156 1.78 16.80 -18.60
C TRP A 156 0.30 16.41 -18.80
N GLY A 157 0.02 15.19 -19.28
CA GLY A 157 -1.32 14.70 -19.54
C GLY A 157 -2.21 14.78 -18.31
N ARG A 158 -3.49 15.12 -18.50
CA ARG A 158 -4.46 15.35 -17.41
C ARG A 158 -5.30 14.12 -17.08
N ARG A 159 -5.05 12.96 -17.69
CA ARG A 159 -5.84 11.75 -17.45
C ARG A 159 -5.57 11.22 -16.05
N ARG A 160 -6.62 10.76 -15.39
CA ARG A 160 -6.62 10.28 -14.00
C ARG A 160 -7.44 9.01 -13.90
N VAL A 161 -7.25 8.31 -12.80
CA VAL A 161 -8.01 7.11 -12.45
C VAL A 161 -9.04 7.50 -11.39
N PRO A 162 -10.34 7.27 -11.63
CA PRO A 162 -11.37 7.59 -10.66
C PRO A 162 -11.41 6.56 -9.53
N PHE A 163 -11.78 7.06 -8.37
CA PHE A 163 -12.03 6.33 -7.14
C PHE A 163 -13.48 6.53 -6.74
N TYR A 164 -14.07 5.48 -6.19
CA TYR A 164 -15.47 5.41 -5.82
C TYR A 164 -15.61 5.19 -4.32
N ARG A 165 -16.74 5.60 -3.75
CA ARG A 165 -17.19 5.16 -2.43
C ARG A 165 -18.36 4.21 -2.60
N LYS A 166 -18.54 3.30 -1.65
CA LYS A 166 -19.68 2.40 -1.62
C LYS A 166 -20.71 2.93 -0.65
N GLU A 167 -21.86 3.33 -1.15
CA GLU A 167 -22.98 3.87 -0.37
C GLU A 167 -24.23 3.09 -0.75
N ASN A 168 -24.93 2.49 0.23
CA ASN A 168 -26.13 1.68 0.02
C ASN A 168 -25.98 0.57 -1.05
N GLY A 169 -24.78 0.02 -1.21
CA GLY A 169 -24.48 -1.03 -2.19
C GLY A 169 -24.02 -0.51 -3.56
N GLU A 170 -24.14 0.79 -3.82
CA GLU A 170 -23.77 1.43 -5.09
C GLU A 170 -22.38 2.07 -5.03
N TYR A 171 -21.67 2.07 -6.15
CA TYR A 171 -20.36 2.69 -6.30
C TYR A 171 -20.49 4.10 -6.88
N LEU A 172 -20.37 5.11 -6.02
CA LEU A 172 -20.48 6.52 -6.40
C LEU A 172 -19.11 7.15 -6.61
N TYR A 173 -18.96 7.94 -7.67
CA TYR A 173 -17.72 8.66 -7.92
C TYR A 173 -17.37 9.56 -6.73
N ALA A 174 -16.13 9.48 -6.26
CA ALA A 174 -15.66 10.26 -5.12
C ALA A 174 -14.53 11.22 -5.47
N THR A 175 -13.54 10.75 -6.23
CA THR A 175 -12.35 11.54 -6.59
C THR A 175 -11.56 10.87 -7.70
N GLU A 176 -10.47 11.47 -8.16
CA GLU A 176 -9.60 10.90 -9.19
C GLU A 176 -8.13 11.30 -9.00
N THR A 177 -7.20 10.43 -9.40
CA THR A 177 -5.77 10.64 -9.15
C THR A 177 -4.84 10.18 -10.28
N LYS A 178 -3.59 10.65 -10.23
CA LYS A 178 -2.44 10.18 -11.00
C LYS A 178 -1.16 10.39 -10.19
N ALA A 179 -0.09 9.65 -10.51
CA ALA A 179 1.19 9.74 -9.79
C ALA A 179 1.03 9.58 -8.26
N HIS A 180 0.32 8.52 -7.85
CA HIS A 180 -0.09 8.31 -6.47
C HIS A 180 0.01 6.84 -6.07
N PHE A 181 0.36 6.60 -4.80
CA PHE A 181 0.36 5.26 -4.21
C PHE A 181 -0.85 5.08 -3.32
N VAL A 182 -1.44 3.89 -3.38
CA VAL A 182 -2.54 3.44 -2.53
C VAL A 182 -2.22 2.06 -1.96
N VAL A 183 -2.94 1.66 -0.90
CA VAL A 183 -2.82 0.31 -0.33
C VAL A 183 -4.10 -0.46 -0.63
N VAL A 184 -4.00 -1.57 -1.34
CA VAL A 184 -5.12 -2.49 -1.59
C VAL A 184 -5.30 -3.40 -0.37
N THR A 185 -6.53 -3.43 0.15
CA THR A 185 -6.94 -4.23 1.31
C THR A 185 -7.93 -5.33 0.94
N GLY A 186 -8.48 -5.28 -0.27
CA GLY A 186 -9.41 -6.27 -0.75
C GLY A 186 -9.67 -6.17 -2.25
N MET A 187 -10.32 -7.18 -2.79
CA MET A 187 -10.78 -7.26 -4.16
C MET A 187 -12.14 -7.96 -4.20
N MET A 188 -13.16 -7.28 -4.72
CA MET A 188 -14.54 -7.74 -4.76
C MET A 188 -15.24 -7.17 -6.00
N ASP A 189 -15.99 -7.98 -6.72
CA ASP A 189 -16.88 -7.53 -7.81
C ASP A 189 -16.17 -6.70 -8.92
N GLY A 190 -14.90 -7.02 -9.20
CA GLY A 190 -14.10 -6.28 -10.17
C GLY A 190 -13.49 -4.97 -9.65
N TYR A 191 -13.72 -4.63 -8.39
CA TYR A 191 -13.12 -3.49 -7.70
C TYR A 191 -12.00 -3.92 -6.77
N LEU A 192 -10.97 -3.09 -6.67
CA LEU A 192 -9.99 -3.12 -5.60
C LEU A 192 -10.49 -2.20 -4.48
N GLN A 193 -10.65 -2.73 -3.27
CA GLN A 193 -10.83 -1.92 -2.06
C GLN A 193 -9.46 -1.35 -1.66
N ILE A 194 -9.38 -0.04 -1.53
CA ILE A 194 -8.12 0.67 -1.30
C ILE A 194 -8.21 1.66 -0.13
N SER A 195 -7.10 1.76 0.61
CA SER A 195 -6.81 2.87 1.51
C SER A 195 -6.04 3.96 0.77
N SER A 196 -6.56 5.18 0.83
CA SER A 196 -5.89 6.38 0.32
C SER A 196 -6.35 7.61 1.11
N TRP A 197 -5.42 8.49 1.46
CA TRP A 197 -5.71 9.73 2.20
C TRP A 197 -6.52 9.52 3.49
N GLY A 198 -6.30 8.40 4.17
CA GLY A 198 -7.00 8.02 5.41
C GLY A 198 -8.47 7.64 5.21
N LYS A 199 -8.89 7.34 3.98
CA LYS A 199 -10.27 6.95 3.64
C LYS A 199 -10.28 5.67 2.81
N GLU A 200 -11.37 4.93 2.93
CA GLU A 200 -11.68 3.81 2.06
C GLU A 200 -12.19 4.32 0.71
N TYR A 201 -11.70 3.71 -0.36
CA TYR A 201 -12.22 3.87 -1.71
C TYR A 201 -12.26 2.53 -2.44
N TYR A 202 -12.90 2.54 -3.60
CA TYR A 202 -12.98 1.42 -4.52
C TYR A 202 -12.47 1.85 -5.89
N LEU A 203 -11.62 1.02 -6.49
CA LEU A 203 -10.99 1.25 -7.78
C LEU A 203 -11.38 0.13 -8.74
N PRO A 204 -12.17 0.40 -9.81
CA PRO A 204 -12.45 -0.60 -10.82
C PRO A 204 -11.16 -1.06 -11.51
N TRP A 205 -10.90 -2.37 -11.50
CA TRP A 205 -9.69 -2.92 -12.10
C TRP A 205 -9.62 -2.65 -13.60
N ALA A 206 -10.76 -2.73 -14.31
CA ALA A 206 -10.85 -2.45 -15.73
C ALA A 206 -10.44 -0.99 -16.06
N GLU A 207 -10.80 -0.04 -15.21
CA GLU A 207 -10.44 1.36 -15.39
C GLU A 207 -8.96 1.63 -15.13
N TYR A 208 -8.40 1.01 -14.09
CA TYR A 208 -6.97 1.03 -13.86
C TYR A 208 -6.21 0.46 -15.06
N GLN A 209 -6.60 -0.72 -15.57
CA GLN A 209 -5.96 -1.33 -16.74
C GLN A 209 -6.05 -0.44 -17.98
N LYS A 210 -7.22 0.16 -18.23
CA LYS A 210 -7.42 1.09 -19.34
C LYS A 210 -6.50 2.30 -19.22
N TYR A 211 -6.37 2.87 -18.01
CA TYR A 211 -5.45 3.97 -17.74
C TYR A 211 -3.99 3.56 -18.00
N VAL A 212 -3.54 2.42 -17.45
CA VAL A 212 -2.17 1.93 -17.64
C VAL A 212 -1.87 1.71 -19.11
N LYS A 213 -2.80 1.12 -19.87
CA LYS A 213 -2.62 0.80 -21.29
C LYS A 213 -2.60 2.05 -22.17
N LYS A 214 -3.48 3.03 -21.91
CA LYS A 214 -3.69 4.18 -22.81
C LYS A 214 -2.88 5.42 -22.41
N TYR A 215 -2.62 5.60 -21.13
CA TYR A 215 -2.16 6.87 -20.59
C TYR A 215 -0.96 6.75 -19.67
N SER A 216 -0.47 5.56 -19.33
CA SER A 216 0.69 5.38 -18.45
C SER A 216 1.57 4.23 -18.94
N THR A 217 2.40 3.69 -18.06
CA THR A 217 3.25 2.53 -18.33
C THR A 217 3.23 1.56 -17.15
N CYS A 218 3.40 0.27 -17.44
CA CYS A 218 3.53 -0.74 -16.39
C CYS A 218 4.81 -0.58 -15.57
N LEU A 219 5.79 0.22 -16.01
CA LEU A 219 6.99 0.50 -15.21
C LEU A 219 6.67 1.37 -13.99
N THR A 220 5.76 2.33 -14.14
CA THR A 220 5.39 3.32 -13.11
C THR A 220 4.02 3.04 -12.48
N SER A 221 3.14 2.36 -13.20
CA SER A 221 1.87 1.82 -12.70
C SER A 221 2.03 0.33 -12.43
N ASN A 222 2.40 0.00 -11.19
CA ASN A 222 2.68 -1.37 -10.78
C ASN A 222 2.49 -1.59 -9.27
N ILE A 223 2.85 -2.77 -8.77
CA ILE A 223 2.77 -3.10 -7.34
C ILE A 223 4.16 -3.35 -6.73
N CYS A 224 4.27 -3.04 -5.43
CA CYS A 224 5.34 -3.59 -4.61
C CYS A 224 4.92 -5.00 -4.14
N ARG A 225 5.42 -6.04 -4.82
CA ARG A 225 5.10 -7.43 -4.46
C ARG A 225 5.90 -7.85 -3.25
N ILE A 226 5.23 -8.32 -2.21
CA ILE A 226 5.86 -8.91 -1.02
C ILE A 226 5.55 -10.41 -1.01
N ARG A 227 6.53 -11.22 -0.59
CA ARG A 227 6.37 -12.67 -0.45
C ARG A 227 7.35 -13.22 0.59
N PRO A 228 7.09 -14.41 1.16
CA PRO A 228 8.09 -15.13 1.95
C PRO A 228 9.38 -15.37 1.17
N LYS A 229 10.53 -15.29 1.86
CA LYS A 229 11.79 -15.78 1.31
C LYS A 229 11.66 -17.29 1.12
N ARG A 230 12.00 -17.79 -0.07
CA ARG A 230 12.21 -19.22 -0.24
C ARG A 230 13.41 -19.60 0.64
N ARG A 231 13.17 -20.31 1.74
CA ARG A 231 14.26 -21.02 2.43
C ARG A 231 14.74 -22.08 1.45
N TRP A 232 16.00 -22.01 1.06
CA TRP A 232 16.67 -23.16 0.49
C TRP A 232 16.69 -24.20 1.61
N ARG A 233 15.84 -25.23 1.53
CA ARG A 233 16.07 -26.45 2.32
C ARG A 233 17.44 -26.93 1.86
N ARG A 234 18.43 -26.97 2.75
CA ARG A 234 19.62 -27.78 2.47
C ARG A 234 19.09 -29.20 2.30
N ALA A 235 19.21 -29.74 1.09
CA ALA A 235 19.06 -31.17 0.90
C ALA A 235 20.19 -31.81 1.72
N GLY A 236 19.89 -32.39 2.88
CA GLY A 236 20.96 -32.92 3.73
C GLY A 236 20.62 -33.33 5.16
N GLU A 237 19.39 -33.23 5.65
CA GLU A 237 19.00 -33.92 6.89
C GLU A 237 17.99 -35.00 6.52
N LYS A 238 18.55 -36.17 6.19
CA LYS A 238 17.82 -37.44 6.32
C LYS A 238 18.01 -37.90 7.76
N ALA A 239 16.90 -38.17 8.43
CA ALA A 239 16.86 -39.06 9.58
C ALA A 239 17.21 -40.49 9.15
#